data_AF-A0A523AQS1-F1
#
_entry.id   AF-A0A523AQS1-F1
#
_cell.length_a   1.000
_cell.length_b   1.000
_cell.length_c   1.000
_cell.angle_alpha   90.00
_cell.angle_beta   90.00
_cell.angle_gamma   90.00
#
_symmetry.space_group_name_H-M   'P 1'
#
loop_
_entity.id
_entity.type
_entity.pdbx_description
1 polymer ?
#
loop_
_entity_poly.entity_id
_entity_poly.type
_entity_poly.pdbx_seq_one_letter_code
_entity_poly.pdbx_strand_id
1 'polypeptide(L)'
;MERDYFKLGLKVGLEIHQELDTNKLFCRCPSVLREEKAPLEVRRRLHVSQSELGEVDRAALLEVSKEREFRYQVYPDTTCLVEL
;
A
#
# COMPACT_ATOMS: atom_id res chain seq x y z
N MET A 1 -6.30 11.54 41.64
CA MET A 1 -6.38 10.07 41.76
C MET A 1 -5.63 9.49 40.58
N GLU A 2 -4.53 8.81 40.86
CA GLU A 2 -3.79 8.04 39.86
C GLU A 2 -4.64 6.82 39.48
N ARG A 3 -4.80 6.55 38.18
CA ARG A 3 -5.60 5.42 37.71
C ARG A 3 -4.73 4.17 37.71
N ASP A 4 -5.23 3.12 38.35
CA ASP A 4 -4.61 1.80 38.32
C ASP A 4 -4.94 1.11 36.98
N TYR A 5 -4.11 1.35 35.97
CA TYR A 5 -4.29 0.81 34.63
C TYR A 5 -4.16 -0.72 34.57
N PHE A 6 -3.47 -1.32 35.55
CA PHE A 6 -3.35 -2.77 35.67
C PHE A 6 -4.70 -3.39 36.06
N LYS A 7 -5.39 -2.83 37.06
CA LYS A 7 -6.76 -3.26 37.42
C LYS A 7 -7.78 -3.02 36.30
N LEU A 8 -7.58 -1.99 35.49
CA LEU A 8 -8.44 -1.70 34.34
C LEU A 8 -8.20 -2.68 33.16
N GLY A 9 -7.18 -3.54 33.24
CA GLY A 9 -6.85 -4.49 32.18
C GLY A 9 -6.42 -3.78 30.89
N LEU A 10 -5.81 -2.59 31.00
CA LEU A 10 -5.38 -1.81 29.85
C LEU A 10 -4.34 -2.60 29.04
N LYS A 11 -4.58 -2.71 27.73
CA LYS A 11 -3.64 -3.27 26.75
C LYS A 11 -3.36 -2.22 25.69
N VAL A 12 -2.09 -1.97 25.41
CA VAL A 12 -1.65 -0.96 24.43
C VAL A 12 -0.67 -1.60 23.46
N GLY A 13 -0.81 -1.29 22.18
CA GLY A 13 0.16 -1.60 21.13
C GLY A 13 0.69 -0.32 20.51
N LEU A 14 1.94 -0.36 20.05
CA LEU A 14 2.57 0.71 19.26
C LEU A 14 3.00 0.12 17.92
N GLU A 15 2.75 0.87 16.84
CA GLU A 15 3.17 0.53 15.49
C GLU A 15 3.92 1.73 14.91
N ILE A 16 5.13 1.51 14.41
CA ILE A 16 6.04 2.55 13.96
C ILE A 16 6.52 2.20 12.56
N HIS A 17 6.26 3.08 11.60
CA HIS A 17 6.79 3.01 10.23
C HIS A 17 7.86 4.08 10.04
N GLN A 18 8.94 3.71 9.35
CA GLN A 18 10.04 4.60 9.01
C GLN A 18 10.54 4.29 7.60
N GLU A 19 10.75 5.32 6.80
CA GLU A 19 11.34 5.20 5.46
C GLU A 19 12.87 5.16 5.55
N LEU A 20 13.50 4.39 4.67
CA LEU A 20 14.96 4.30 4.59
C LEU A 20 15.48 5.21 3.48
N ASP A 21 16.56 5.92 3.75
CA ASP A 21 17.28 6.72 2.75
C ASP A 21 18.18 5.83 1.88
N THR A 22 17.54 4.98 1.07
CA THR A 22 18.16 4.03 0.14
C THR A 22 17.41 4.07 -1.19
N ASN A 23 17.86 3.33 -2.21
CA ASN A 23 17.00 3.03 -3.36
C ASN A 23 15.74 2.27 -2.93
N LYS A 24 14.75 2.14 -3.81
CA LYS A 24 13.53 1.35 -3.55
C LYS A 24 13.89 -0.10 -3.22
N LEU A 25 13.13 -0.72 -2.32
CA LEU A 25 13.50 -2.01 -1.70
C LEU A 25 13.73 -3.15 -2.70
N PHE A 26 12.96 -3.18 -3.81
CA PHE A 26 12.97 -4.29 -4.77
C PHE A 26 13.44 -3.89 -6.18
N CYS A 27 13.99 -2.69 -6.36
CA CYS A 27 14.56 -2.25 -7.63
C CYS A 27 15.69 -1.23 -7.43
N ARG A 28 16.31 -0.76 -8.51
CA ARG A 28 17.42 0.21 -8.44
C ARG A 28 16.96 1.67 -8.60
N CYS A 29 15.66 1.91 -8.64
CA CYS A 29 15.14 3.27 -8.80
C CYS A 29 15.42 4.10 -7.53
N PRO A 30 15.71 5.40 -7.68
CA PRO A 30 15.84 6.30 -6.55
C PRO A 30 14.50 6.43 -5.82
N SER A 31 14.55 6.60 -4.49
CA SER A 31 13.40 6.78 -3.58
C SER A 31 12.97 8.25 -3.49
N VAL A 32 12.88 8.93 -4.64
CA VAL A 32 12.46 10.33 -4.71
C VAL A 32 10.98 10.45 -5.03
N LEU A 33 10.30 11.39 -4.37
CA LEU A 33 8.92 11.75 -4.70
C LEU A 33 8.89 12.72 -5.87
N ARG A 34 7.82 12.64 -6.68
CA ARG A 34 7.59 13.48 -7.86
C ARG A 34 6.20 14.09 -7.76
N GLU A 35 6.12 15.39 -8.03
CA GLU A 35 4.87 16.17 -7.96
C GLU A 35 4.51 16.82 -9.29
N GLU A 36 5.46 16.86 -10.24
CA GLU A 36 5.20 17.39 -11.56
C GLU A 36 4.26 16.48 -12.36
N LYS A 37 3.77 16.95 -13.51
CA LYS A 37 2.90 16.14 -14.35
C LYS A 37 3.67 14.94 -14.91
N ALA A 38 3.18 13.73 -14.59
CA ALA A 38 3.73 12.50 -15.13
C ALA A 38 3.68 12.46 -16.68
N PRO A 39 4.78 12.08 -17.35
CA PRO A 39 4.82 11.98 -18.80
C PRO A 39 4.00 10.80 -19.34
N LEU A 40 3.78 9.76 -18.52
CA LEU A 40 3.09 8.53 -18.89
C LEU A 40 2.10 8.12 -17.78
N GLU A 41 1.02 7.44 -18.18
CA GLU A 41 -0.01 6.90 -17.27
C GLU A 41 -0.34 5.46 -17.66
N VAL A 42 -0.49 4.59 -16.66
CA VAL A 42 -1.00 3.21 -16.82
C VAL A 42 -2.28 3.05 -16.01
N ARG A 43 -3.30 2.43 -16.61
CA ARG A 43 -4.59 2.16 -15.95
C ARG A 43 -4.73 0.68 -15.64
N ARG A 44 -5.13 0.35 -14.41
CA ARG A 44 -5.35 -1.05 -13.99
C ARG A 44 -6.61 -1.19 -13.15
N ARG A 45 -7.15 -2.40 -13.16
CA ARG A 45 -8.19 -2.86 -12.23
C ARG A 45 -7.65 -4.04 -11.45
N LEU A 46 -7.80 -4.00 -10.13
CA LEU A 46 -7.48 -5.12 -9.27
C LEU A 46 -8.65 -6.10 -9.25
N HIS A 47 -8.34 -7.39 -9.21
CA HIS A 47 -9.32 -8.46 -9.15
C HIS A 47 -9.12 -9.25 -7.86
N VAL A 48 -10.22 -9.77 -7.31
CA VAL A 48 -10.15 -10.66 -6.16
C VAL A 48 -9.49 -11.98 -6.53
N SER A 49 -8.70 -12.52 -5.60
CA SER A 49 -8.15 -13.87 -5.70
C SER A 49 -8.84 -14.78 -4.68
N GLN A 50 -8.96 -16.05 -5.03
CA GLN A 50 -9.45 -17.07 -4.11
C GLN A 50 -8.30 -17.60 -3.25
N SER A 51 -8.61 -17.94 -2.01
CA SER A 51 -7.74 -18.71 -1.14
C SER A 51 -7.63 -20.17 -1.61
N GLU A 52 -6.76 -20.94 -0.98
CA GLU A 52 -6.61 -22.38 -1.25
C GLU A 52 -7.91 -23.17 -1.08
N LEU A 53 -8.81 -22.70 -0.21
CA LEU A 53 -10.14 -23.29 0.03
C LEU A 53 -11.24 -22.73 -0.88
N GLY A 54 -10.90 -21.87 -1.83
CA GLY A 54 -11.85 -21.21 -2.73
C GLY A 54 -12.56 -20.00 -2.12
N GLU A 55 -12.27 -19.66 -0.87
CA GLU A 55 -12.88 -18.52 -0.18
C GLU A 55 -12.26 -17.19 -0.63
N VAL A 56 -13.04 -16.11 -0.59
CA VAL A 56 -12.57 -14.76 -0.94
C VAL A 56 -12.72 -13.84 0.27
N ASP A 57 -11.70 -13.01 0.50
CA ASP A 57 -11.73 -11.99 1.54
C ASP A 57 -12.90 -11.01 1.36
N ARG A 58 -13.65 -10.77 2.43
CA ARG A 58 -14.85 -9.93 2.40
C ARG A 58 -14.53 -8.45 2.12
N ALA A 59 -13.41 -7.94 2.61
CA ALA A 59 -12.98 -6.57 2.34
C ALA A 59 -12.52 -6.41 0.88
N ALA A 60 -11.80 -7.40 0.34
CA ALA A 60 -11.41 -7.42 -1.07
C ALA A 60 -12.64 -7.46 -2.00
N LEU A 61 -13.66 -8.26 -1.68
CA LEU A 61 -14.93 -8.29 -2.41
C LEU A 61 -15.62 -6.92 -2.41
N LEU A 62 -15.66 -6.25 -1.25
CA LEU A 62 -16.26 -4.92 -1.13
C LEU A 62 -15.51 -3.86 -1.94
N GLU A 63 -14.18 -3.94 -2.03
CA GLU A 63 -13.43 -2.99 -2.84
C GLU A 63 -13.64 -3.23 -4.34
N VAL A 64 -13.65 -4.49 -4.79
CA VAL A 64 -13.90 -4.83 -6.19
C VAL A 64 -15.32 -4.45 -6.63
N SER A 65 -16.32 -4.56 -5.75
CA SER A 65 -17.70 -4.15 -6.06
C SER A 65 -17.85 -2.64 -6.31
N LYS A 66 -16.85 -1.82 -5.99
CA LYS A 66 -16.84 -0.37 -6.31
C LYS A 66 -16.35 -0.09 -7.73
N GLU A 67 -15.89 -1.10 -8.47
CA GLU A 67 -15.46 -1.02 -9.87
C GLU A 67 -14.42 0.09 -10.14
N ARG A 68 -13.53 0.34 -9.17
CA ARG A 68 -12.54 1.40 -9.27
C ARG A 68 -11.43 1.06 -10.27
N GLU A 69 -11.05 2.06 -11.04
CA GLU A 69 -9.86 2.03 -11.89
C GLU A 69 -8.74 2.81 -11.19
N PHE A 70 -7.56 2.21 -11.11
CA PHE A 70 -6.35 2.84 -10.58
C PHE A 70 -5.55 3.43 -11.74
N ARG A 71 -5.16 4.70 -11.60
CA ARG A 71 -4.29 5.41 -12.54
C ARG A 71 -2.91 5.57 -11.91
N TYR A 72 -1.93 4.89 -12.47
CA TYR A 72 -0.54 4.94 -12.04
C TYR A 72 0.22 5.94 -12.91
N GLN A 73 0.80 6.94 -12.27
CA GLN A 73 1.67 7.92 -12.89
C GLN A 73 3.09 7.36 -13.01
N VAL A 74 3.71 7.51 -14.18
CA VAL A 74 4.99 6.88 -14.50
C VAL A 74 6.03 7.91 -14.91
N TYR A 75 7.20 7.86 -14.27
CA TYR A 75 8.33 8.75 -14.52
C TYR A 75 9.53 7.91 -14.97
N PRO A 76 9.96 7.96 -16.25
CA PRO A 76 10.98 7.05 -16.77
C PRO A 76 12.33 7.06 -16.03
N ASP A 77 12.66 8.13 -15.33
CA ASP A 77 13.88 8.29 -14.53
C ASP A 77 13.76 7.71 -13.10
N THR A 78 12.55 7.53 -12.59
CA THR A 78 12.31 7.10 -11.19
C THR A 78 11.36 5.91 -11.06
N THR A 79 10.75 5.45 -12.15
CA THR A 79 9.85 4.29 -12.23
C THR A 79 10.42 3.25 -13.20
N CYS A 80 10.44 1.99 -12.81
CA CYS A 80 10.79 0.87 -13.70
C CYS A 80 9.65 -0.16 -13.78
N LEU A 81 9.85 -1.21 -14.59
CA LEU A 81 8.87 -2.28 -14.78
C LEU A 81 8.58 -3.10 -13.52
N VAL A 82 9.41 -3.03 -12.49
CA VAL A 82 9.09 -3.68 -11.20
C VAL A 82 7.89 -2.99 -10.52
N GLU A 83 7.70 -1.70 -10.77
CA GLU A 83 6.62 -0.90 -10.18
C GLU A 83 5.38 -0.84 -11.09
N LEU A 84 5.48 -1.35 -12.32
CA LEU A 84 4.41 -1.36 -13.32
C LEU A 84 3.95 -2.78 -13.61
#